data_AF-A0A4W6DRM6-F1
#
_entry.id   AF-A0A4W6DRM6-F1
#
_cell.length_a   1.000
_cell.length_b   1.000
_cell.length_c   1.000
_cell.angle_alpha   90.00
_cell.angle_beta   90.00
_cell.angle_gamma   90.00
#
_symmetry.space_group_name_H-M   'P 1'
#
loop_
_entity.id
_entity.type
_entity.pdbx_description
1 polymer ?
#
loop_
_entity_poly.entity_id
_entity_poly.type
_entity_poly.pdbx_seq_one_letter_code
_entity_poly.pdbx_strand_id
1 'polypeptide(L)'
;MSQLCLCACICVSIWLHTSLGLPPQHRGWLRLWEEGEGCGDCNQHLCPPVPDDCPAGRVLDDCGCCEQCANVEGQQCDPDGAQKFYGQCGEGMVCQRKIPKREHRAEPEPTCECQDKGSVCGSDGWTYPNVCQMREAATRQNTTLKLSGRGPCYSAPRILQGPRNLSNYTGNDIVFACEVSAYPLPNLNWRKKGRGNFLPGDDPHISVQV
;
A
#
# COMPACT_ATOMS: atom_id res chain seq x y z
N MET A 1 80.81 -50.13 -52.14
CA MET A 1 79.41 -49.88 -52.56
C MET A 1 78.66 -49.38 -51.34
N SER A 2 78.63 -48.07 -51.14
CA SER A 2 78.05 -47.43 -49.95
C SER A 2 76.72 -46.80 -50.35
N GLN A 3 75.65 -47.31 -49.77
CA GLN A 3 74.28 -46.93 -50.06
C GLN A 3 73.92 -45.70 -49.23
N LEU A 4 73.65 -44.58 -49.90
CA LEU A 4 73.08 -43.37 -49.29
C LEU A 4 71.64 -43.66 -48.87
N CYS A 5 71.38 -43.77 -47.57
CA CYS A 5 70.04 -43.69 -47.02
C CYS A 5 69.78 -42.24 -46.58
N LEU A 6 69.05 -41.50 -47.42
CA LEU A 6 68.50 -40.19 -47.06
C LEU A 6 67.32 -40.38 -46.11
N CYS A 7 67.48 -39.97 -44.85
CA CYS A 7 66.38 -39.82 -43.91
C CYS A 7 65.70 -38.47 -44.19
N ALA A 8 64.53 -38.47 -44.81
CA ALA A 8 63.70 -37.28 -44.96
C ALA A 8 62.89 -37.06 -43.67
N CYS A 9 63.28 -36.08 -42.86
CA CYS A 9 62.44 -35.59 -41.76
C CYS A 9 61.43 -34.59 -42.33
N ILE A 10 60.14 -34.96 -42.32
CA ILE A 10 59.06 -34.05 -42.69
C ILE A 10 58.76 -33.18 -41.46
N CYS A 11 59.17 -31.91 -41.50
CA CYS A 11 58.82 -30.91 -40.50
C CYS A 11 57.40 -30.41 -40.79
N VAL A 12 56.39 -30.86 -40.04
CA VAL A 12 55.03 -30.29 -40.13
C VAL A 12 54.99 -29.04 -39.27
N SER A 13 55.22 -27.88 -39.87
CA SER A 13 54.99 -26.59 -39.22
C SER A 13 53.50 -26.28 -39.18
N ILE A 14 52.86 -26.56 -38.04
CA ILE A 14 51.49 -26.14 -37.74
C ILE A 14 51.52 -24.64 -37.44
N TRP A 15 51.00 -23.83 -38.35
CA TRP A 15 50.76 -22.41 -38.11
C TRP A 15 49.56 -22.25 -37.17
N LEU A 16 49.82 -22.19 -35.86
CA LEU A 16 48.85 -21.65 -34.91
C LEU A 16 48.81 -20.14 -35.12
N HIS A 17 47.86 -19.67 -35.93
CA HIS A 17 47.45 -18.28 -35.96
C HIS A 17 46.95 -17.90 -34.55
N THR A 18 47.85 -17.37 -33.74
CA THR A 18 47.52 -16.67 -32.51
C THR A 18 46.96 -15.31 -32.92
N SER A 19 45.67 -15.28 -33.25
CA SER A 19 44.90 -14.04 -33.18
C SER A 19 44.83 -13.63 -31.72
N LEU A 20 45.78 -12.82 -31.27
CA LEU A 20 45.62 -11.93 -30.12
C LEU A 20 44.55 -10.89 -30.48
N GLY A 21 43.30 -11.35 -30.61
CA GLY A 21 42.13 -10.51 -30.52
C GLY A 21 41.99 -10.14 -29.06
N LEU A 22 42.40 -8.91 -28.72
CA LEU A 22 42.00 -8.27 -27.46
C LEU A 22 40.48 -8.49 -27.30
N PRO A 23 40.00 -9.01 -26.15
CA PRO A 23 38.57 -9.15 -25.92
C PRO A 23 37.94 -7.76 -26.04
N PRO A 24 36.75 -7.62 -26.65
CA PRO A 24 36.08 -6.33 -26.77
C PRO A 24 35.65 -5.86 -25.38
N GLN A 25 36.55 -5.17 -24.69
CA GLN A 25 36.27 -4.51 -23.42
C GLN A 25 35.28 -3.36 -23.70
N HIS A 26 34.17 -3.35 -22.97
CA HIS A 26 33.43 -2.14 -22.55
C HIS A 26 32.72 -1.23 -23.58
N ARG A 27 32.28 -1.70 -24.76
CA ARG A 27 31.31 -0.91 -25.57
C ARG A 27 29.84 -1.25 -25.37
N GLY A 28 29.53 -2.38 -24.71
CA GLY A 28 28.15 -2.75 -24.38
C GLY A 28 27.56 -1.87 -23.27
N TRP A 29 28.34 -1.60 -22.22
CA TRP A 29 27.92 -0.76 -21.11
C TRP A 29 27.79 0.71 -21.49
N LEU A 30 28.68 1.24 -22.35
CA LEU A 30 28.56 2.62 -22.85
C LEU A 30 27.30 2.85 -23.70
N ARG A 31 26.88 1.88 -24.52
CA ARG A 31 25.58 1.95 -25.24
C ARG A 31 24.37 1.89 -24.31
N LEU A 32 24.46 1.08 -23.24
CA LEU A 32 23.44 1.01 -22.19
C LEU A 32 23.36 2.29 -21.34
N TRP A 33 24.35 3.19 -21.41
CA TRP A 33 24.34 4.47 -20.72
C TRP A 33 23.84 5.60 -21.64
N GLU A 34 24.02 5.48 -22.95
CA GLU A 34 23.54 6.42 -23.97
C GLU A 34 22.04 6.28 -24.29
N GLU A 35 21.44 5.09 -24.06
CA GLU A 35 19.97 4.88 -24.13
C GLU A 35 19.25 5.22 -22.81
N GLY A 36 20.00 5.66 -21.80
CA GLY A 36 19.51 6.14 -20.51
C GLY A 36 19.55 7.66 -20.33
N GLU A 37 19.76 8.42 -21.40
CA GLU A 37 19.87 9.89 -21.33
C GLU A 37 18.52 10.56 -21.51
N GLY A 38 17.73 10.53 -20.43
CA GLY A 38 16.66 11.48 -20.21
C GLY A 38 15.41 11.31 -21.07
N CYS A 39 14.36 12.00 -20.64
CA CYS A 39 13.11 12.07 -21.37
C CYS A 39 13.26 13.03 -22.56
N GLY A 40 12.88 12.58 -23.74
CA GLY A 40 12.78 13.44 -24.93
C GLY A 40 11.58 14.38 -24.86
N ASP A 41 11.39 15.18 -25.91
CA ASP A 41 10.23 16.07 -26.03
C ASP A 41 8.92 15.28 -25.98
N CYS A 42 7.98 15.75 -25.16
CA CYS A 42 6.69 15.08 -25.01
C CYS A 42 5.84 15.24 -26.28
N ASN A 43 5.48 14.12 -26.91
CA ASN A 43 4.54 14.08 -28.02
C ASN A 43 3.28 13.27 -27.64
N GLN A 44 2.23 13.99 -27.28
CA GLN A 44 0.96 13.41 -26.81
C GLN A 44 0.25 12.51 -27.83
N HIS A 45 0.51 12.66 -29.14
CA HIS A 45 -0.10 11.79 -30.15
C HIS A 45 0.46 10.36 -30.15
N LEU A 46 1.62 10.15 -29.52
CA LEU A 46 2.23 8.83 -29.38
C LEU A 46 1.79 8.11 -28.11
N CYS A 47 1.05 8.79 -27.22
CA CYS A 47 0.62 8.20 -25.96
C CYS A 47 -0.46 7.14 -26.19
N PRO A 48 -0.38 5.99 -25.48
CA PRO A 48 -1.42 4.98 -25.54
C PRO A 48 -2.73 5.51 -24.94
N PRO A 49 -3.89 5.03 -25.42
CA PRO A 49 -5.18 5.39 -24.83
C PRO A 49 -5.30 4.81 -23.41
N VAL A 50 -5.76 5.65 -22.47
CA VAL A 50 -5.96 5.27 -21.07
C VAL A 50 -7.44 4.98 -20.81
N PRO A 51 -7.79 3.90 -20.10
CA PRO A 51 -9.17 3.63 -19.69
C PRO A 51 -9.78 4.78 -18.88
N ASP A 52 -11.08 4.97 -18.99
CA ASP A 52 -11.81 5.98 -18.20
C ASP A 52 -11.92 5.60 -16.72
N ASP A 53 -11.96 4.29 -16.42
CA ASP A 53 -12.00 3.76 -15.07
C ASP A 53 -10.57 3.50 -14.54
N CYS A 54 -9.96 4.50 -13.93
CA CYS A 54 -8.72 4.36 -13.18
C CYS A 54 -9.00 4.54 -11.67
N PRO A 55 -9.14 3.46 -10.88
CA PRO A 55 -9.64 3.56 -9.51
C PRO A 55 -8.77 4.44 -8.59
N ALA A 56 -7.45 4.44 -8.77
CA ALA A 56 -6.51 5.30 -8.02
C ALA A 56 -6.26 6.67 -8.66
N GLY A 57 -7.04 7.03 -9.69
CA GLY A 57 -6.79 8.19 -10.52
C GLY A 57 -5.75 7.93 -11.61
N ARG A 58 -5.38 8.99 -12.32
CA ARG A 58 -4.36 8.96 -13.37
C ARG A 58 -3.08 9.61 -12.87
N VAL A 59 -1.96 9.09 -13.35
CA VAL A 59 -0.61 9.59 -13.10
C VAL A 59 0.08 9.74 -14.43
N LEU A 60 1.08 10.61 -14.48
CA LEU A 60 1.93 10.72 -15.65
C LEU A 60 3.00 9.63 -15.60
N ASP A 61 3.48 9.24 -16.78
CA ASP A 61 4.70 8.44 -16.90
C ASP A 61 5.89 9.15 -16.24
N ASP A 62 7.01 8.46 -16.10
CA ASP A 62 8.20 9.03 -15.44
C ASP A 62 8.79 10.25 -16.18
N CYS A 63 8.38 10.45 -17.44
CA CYS A 63 8.75 11.59 -18.25
C CYS A 63 7.77 12.76 -18.13
N GLY A 64 6.67 12.61 -17.41
CA GLY A 64 5.63 13.61 -17.29
C GLY A 64 4.82 13.83 -18.56
N CYS A 65 4.83 12.87 -19.50
CA CYS A 65 4.23 13.06 -20.83
C CYS A 65 2.89 12.34 -20.99
N CYS A 66 2.89 11.01 -20.87
CA CYS A 66 1.71 10.21 -21.10
C CYS A 66 0.98 9.89 -19.80
N GLU A 67 -0.35 10.03 -19.82
CA GLU A 67 -1.22 9.59 -18.73
C GLU A 67 -1.24 8.05 -18.65
N GLN A 68 -1.32 7.53 -17.43
CA GLN A 68 -1.45 6.10 -17.12
C GLN A 68 -2.36 5.94 -15.90
N CYS A 69 -3.05 4.81 -15.78
CA CYS A 69 -3.77 4.52 -14.53
C CYS A 69 -2.76 4.29 -13.41
N ALA A 70 -3.02 4.89 -12.24
CA ALA A 70 -2.18 4.71 -11.08
C ALA A 70 -2.51 3.41 -10.34
N ASN A 71 -1.57 2.95 -9.53
CA ASN A 71 -1.75 1.77 -8.68
C ASN A 71 -2.60 2.10 -7.45
N VAL A 72 -3.54 1.20 -7.13
CA VAL A 72 -4.41 1.31 -5.95
C VAL A 72 -3.68 0.88 -4.68
N GLU A 73 -4.26 1.21 -3.53
CA GLU A 73 -3.73 0.79 -2.22
C GLU A 73 -3.57 -0.74 -2.15
N GLY A 74 -2.39 -1.20 -1.76
CA GLY A 74 -2.01 -2.61 -1.66
C GLY A 74 -1.42 -3.22 -2.93
N GLN A 75 -1.47 -2.55 -4.10
CA GLN A 75 -0.78 -3.02 -5.30
C GLN A 75 0.73 -2.78 -5.21
N GLN A 76 1.49 -3.60 -5.94
CA GLN A 76 2.93 -3.46 -6.06
C GLN A 76 3.32 -2.14 -6.73
N CYS A 77 4.48 -1.61 -6.37
CA CYS A 77 4.98 -0.36 -6.94
C CYS A 77 6.51 -0.31 -6.90
N ASP A 78 7.09 0.55 -7.72
CA ASP A 78 8.54 0.73 -7.78
C ASP A 78 9.01 1.87 -6.84
N PRO A 79 9.76 1.60 -5.76
CA PRO A 79 9.99 2.63 -4.72
C PRO A 79 11.10 3.63 -5.05
N ASP A 80 12.12 3.21 -5.81
CA ASP A 80 13.30 4.02 -6.09
C ASP A 80 13.34 4.54 -7.54
N GLY A 81 12.31 4.27 -8.35
CA GLY A 81 12.30 4.56 -9.80
C GLY A 81 13.42 3.87 -10.60
N ALA A 82 14.27 3.08 -9.95
CA ALA A 82 15.38 2.34 -10.55
C ALA A 82 14.90 1.18 -11.44
N GLN A 83 13.69 0.70 -11.19
CA GLN A 83 12.96 -0.25 -12.01
C GLN A 83 11.56 0.32 -12.23
N LYS A 84 10.95 0.01 -13.37
CA LYS A 84 9.69 0.62 -13.85
C LYS A 84 8.66 -0.44 -14.23
N PHE A 85 8.68 -1.56 -13.52
CA PHE A 85 7.90 -2.73 -13.91
C PHE A 85 6.48 -2.70 -13.36
N TYR A 86 6.31 -2.17 -12.14
CA TYR A 86 5.04 -2.20 -11.41
C TYR A 86 4.29 -0.87 -11.50
N GLY A 87 4.97 0.25 -11.77
CA GLY A 87 4.34 1.56 -11.98
C GLY A 87 4.19 2.40 -10.71
N GLN A 88 3.48 3.53 -10.86
CA GLN A 88 3.37 4.57 -9.82
C GLN A 88 2.06 4.48 -9.03
N CYS A 89 2.12 4.83 -7.75
CA CYS A 89 0.94 4.91 -6.88
C CYS A 89 0.08 6.13 -7.19
N GLY A 90 -1.23 6.03 -6.94
CA GLY A 90 -2.15 7.16 -7.14
C GLY A 90 -2.00 8.30 -6.13
N GLU A 91 -2.83 9.32 -6.31
CA GLU A 91 -2.77 10.55 -5.53
C GLU A 91 -2.94 10.30 -4.02
N GLY A 92 -2.00 10.81 -3.22
CA GLY A 92 -2.03 10.68 -1.76
C GLY A 92 -1.54 9.32 -1.24
N MET A 93 -0.91 8.51 -2.11
CA MET A 93 -0.30 7.24 -1.75
C MET A 93 1.23 7.29 -1.89
N VAL A 94 1.91 6.47 -1.11
CA VAL A 94 3.37 6.32 -1.13
C VAL A 94 3.72 4.85 -1.30
N CYS A 95 4.72 4.57 -2.14
CA CYS A 95 5.25 3.24 -2.31
C CYS A 95 6.11 2.83 -1.10
N GLN A 96 5.62 1.89 -0.28
CA GLN A 96 6.29 1.51 0.97
C GLN A 96 6.94 0.12 0.88
N ARG A 97 8.23 0.05 1.20
CA ARG A 97 8.93 -1.21 1.51
C ARG A 97 8.69 -1.57 2.98
N LYS A 98 8.03 -2.70 3.23
CA LYS A 98 7.85 -3.19 4.60
C LYS A 98 9.13 -3.85 5.08
N ILE A 99 9.55 -3.55 6.31
CA ILE A 99 10.71 -4.22 6.90
C ILE A 99 10.30 -5.69 7.17
N PRO A 100 11.04 -6.69 6.68
CA PRO A 100 10.71 -8.09 6.93
C PRO A 100 10.67 -8.34 8.44
N LYS A 101 9.57 -8.93 8.93
CA LYS A 101 9.55 -9.48 10.29
C LYS A 101 10.52 -10.66 10.30
N ARG A 102 11.37 -10.75 11.34
CA ARG A 102 12.44 -11.77 11.50
C ARG A 102 11.99 -13.23 11.28
N GLU A 103 10.69 -13.48 11.30
CA GLU A 103 10.05 -14.78 11.08
C GLU A 103 9.88 -15.19 9.61
N HIS A 104 9.89 -14.23 8.67
CA HIS A 104 9.71 -14.50 7.23
C HIS A 104 11.03 -14.25 6.49
N ARG A 105 11.53 -15.29 5.80
CA ARG A 105 12.79 -15.23 5.03
C ARG A 105 12.68 -14.45 3.72
N ALA A 106 11.47 -14.20 3.24
CA ALA A 106 11.23 -13.42 2.04
C ALA A 106 11.06 -11.94 2.41
N GLU A 107 11.82 -11.08 1.73
CA GLU A 107 11.65 -9.63 1.82
C GLU A 107 10.32 -9.26 1.16
N PRO A 108 9.40 -8.59 1.87
CA PRO A 108 8.09 -8.29 1.33
C PRO A 108 8.23 -7.27 0.18
N GLU A 109 7.47 -7.52 -0.89
CA GLU A 109 7.46 -6.63 -2.04
C GLU A 109 6.86 -5.27 -1.66
N PRO A 110 7.40 -4.17 -2.24
CA PRO A 110 6.87 -2.84 -2.00
C PRO A 110 5.45 -2.67 -2.51
N THR A 111 4.60 -2.00 -1.73
CA THR A 111 3.19 -1.77 -2.07
C THR A 111 2.76 -0.32 -1.86
N CYS A 112 1.80 0.15 -2.63
CA CYS A 112 1.18 1.46 -2.43
C CYS A 112 0.39 1.49 -1.12
N GLU A 113 0.62 2.51 -0.31
CA GLU A 113 -0.09 2.72 0.95
C GLU A 113 -0.61 4.15 1.03
N CYS A 114 -1.85 4.31 1.51
CA CYS A 114 -2.43 5.63 1.70
C CYS A 114 -1.65 6.42 2.76
N GLN A 115 -1.31 7.67 2.45
CA GLN A 115 -0.59 8.54 3.38
C GLN A 115 -1.45 8.88 4.62
N ASP A 116 -2.75 9.09 4.40
CA ASP A 116 -3.73 9.36 5.44
C ASP A 116 -4.38 8.07 5.95
N LYS A 117 -4.00 7.60 7.13
CA LYS A 117 -4.51 6.33 7.71
C LYS A 117 -5.83 6.46 8.49
N GLY A 118 -6.42 7.65 8.54
CA GLY A 118 -7.63 7.92 9.32
C GLY A 118 -8.91 7.68 8.51
N SER A 119 -9.94 7.14 9.16
CA SER A 119 -11.25 6.99 8.52
C SER A 119 -11.85 8.34 8.13
N VAL A 120 -12.72 8.31 7.12
CA VAL A 120 -13.36 9.50 6.59
C VAL A 120 -14.84 9.27 6.33
N CYS A 121 -15.63 10.33 6.44
CA CYS A 121 -17.04 10.31 6.09
C CYS A 121 -17.22 10.87 4.67
N GLY A 122 -17.80 10.07 3.78
CA GLY A 122 -18.17 10.49 2.44
C GLY A 122 -19.45 11.32 2.43
N SER A 123 -19.67 12.07 1.36
CA SER A 123 -20.89 12.84 1.10
C SER A 123 -22.14 11.96 0.91
N ASP A 124 -21.93 10.66 0.69
CA ASP A 124 -22.94 9.61 0.61
C ASP A 124 -23.35 9.06 1.99
N GLY A 125 -22.74 9.55 3.08
CA GLY A 125 -23.00 9.11 4.45
C GLY A 125 -22.31 7.80 4.83
N TRP A 126 -21.44 7.27 3.97
CA TRP A 126 -20.66 6.07 4.27
C TRP A 126 -19.31 6.41 4.87
N THR A 127 -18.88 5.57 5.82
CA THR A 127 -17.55 5.66 6.40
C THR A 127 -16.58 4.82 5.60
N TYR A 128 -15.50 5.44 5.16
CA TYR A 128 -14.41 4.77 4.47
C TYR A 128 -13.19 4.63 5.39
N PRO A 129 -12.41 3.55 5.28
CA PRO A 129 -11.22 3.33 6.11
C PRO A 129 -10.17 4.44 5.98
N ASN A 130 -10.05 5.03 4.79
CA ASN A 130 -9.21 6.18 4.51
C ASN A 130 -9.71 6.95 3.28
N VAL A 131 -9.06 8.08 2.99
CA VAL A 131 -9.42 8.95 1.85
C VAL A 131 -9.11 8.31 0.48
N CYS A 132 -8.07 7.48 0.38
CA CYS A 132 -7.70 6.80 -0.86
C CYS A 132 -8.79 5.81 -1.29
N GLN A 133 -9.29 5.00 -0.35
CA GLN A 133 -10.38 4.05 -0.59
C GLN A 133 -11.72 4.74 -0.87
N MET A 134 -11.98 5.91 -0.27
CA MET A 134 -13.15 6.72 -0.60
C MET A 134 -13.11 7.17 -2.08
N ARG A 135 -11.95 7.66 -2.54
CA ARG A 135 -11.75 8.06 -3.95
C ARG A 135 -11.87 6.87 -4.89
N GLU A 136 -11.28 5.75 -4.51
CA GLU A 136 -11.37 4.50 -5.28
C GLU A 136 -12.82 4.04 -5.46
N ALA A 137 -13.60 4.05 -4.39
CA ALA A 137 -15.02 3.73 -4.45
C ALA A 137 -15.81 4.70 -5.33
N ALA A 138 -15.49 5.99 -5.26
CA ALA A 138 -16.11 7.02 -6.10
C ALA A 138 -15.90 6.72 -7.58
N THR A 139 -14.65 6.43 -7.98
CA THR A 139 -14.29 6.12 -9.37
C THR A 139 -14.93 4.82 -9.85
N ARG A 140 -14.85 3.74 -9.07
CA ARG A 140 -15.46 2.44 -9.43
C ARG A 140 -16.98 2.51 -9.61
N GLN A 141 -17.64 3.38 -8.85
CA GLN A 141 -19.09 3.62 -8.96
C GLN A 141 -19.44 4.69 -9.98
N ASN A 142 -18.45 5.33 -10.61
CA ASN A 142 -18.61 6.48 -11.49
C ASN A 142 -19.46 7.59 -10.86
N THR A 143 -19.17 7.88 -9.58
CA THR A 143 -19.85 8.91 -8.78
C THR A 143 -18.85 9.92 -8.25
N THR A 144 -19.32 11.13 -7.94
CA THR A 144 -18.50 12.17 -7.30
C THR A 144 -18.73 12.15 -5.79
N LEU A 145 -17.83 11.53 -5.04
CA LEU A 145 -17.84 11.58 -3.57
C LEU A 145 -16.96 12.73 -3.09
N LYS A 146 -17.50 13.52 -2.16
CA LYS A 146 -16.77 14.58 -1.47
C LYS A 146 -16.50 14.17 -0.04
N LEU A 147 -15.36 14.61 0.48
CA LEU A 147 -15.03 14.45 1.89
C LEU A 147 -15.98 15.33 2.73
N SER A 148 -16.86 14.70 3.50
CA SER A 148 -17.81 15.38 4.40
C SER A 148 -17.16 15.71 5.75
N GLY A 149 -16.32 14.80 6.27
CA GLY A 149 -15.62 14.98 7.53
C GLY A 149 -14.50 13.97 7.75
N ARG A 150 -13.57 14.31 8.64
CA ARG A 150 -12.54 13.39 9.14
C ARG A 150 -13.10 12.52 10.26
N GLY A 151 -12.70 11.26 10.29
CA GLY A 151 -13.30 10.23 11.14
C GLY A 151 -14.51 9.56 10.49
N PRO A 152 -15.13 8.60 11.19
CA PRO A 152 -16.34 7.95 10.70
C PRO A 152 -17.51 8.93 10.58
N CYS A 153 -18.53 8.54 9.83
CA CYS A 153 -19.76 9.31 9.77
C CYS A 153 -20.48 9.32 11.12
N TYR A 154 -21.20 10.42 11.38
CA TYR A 154 -22.02 10.58 12.57
C TYR A 154 -23.03 9.44 12.68
N SER A 155 -23.10 8.83 13.86
CA SER A 155 -24.06 7.77 14.15
C SER A 155 -24.67 7.96 15.52
N ALA A 156 -25.99 7.77 15.60
CA ALA A 156 -26.71 7.89 16.86
C ALA A 156 -26.28 6.77 17.83
N PRO A 157 -26.28 7.01 19.15
CA PRO A 157 -25.93 6.00 20.14
C PRO A 157 -26.85 4.78 20.10
N ARG A 158 -26.24 3.60 20.01
CA ARG A 158 -26.93 2.30 20.04
C ARG A 158 -26.29 1.41 21.08
N ILE A 159 -27.10 0.87 21.98
CA ILE A 159 -26.67 -0.15 22.95
C ILE A 159 -26.49 -1.46 22.16
N LEU A 160 -25.25 -1.92 22.01
CA LEU A 160 -24.92 -3.21 21.40
C LEU A 160 -25.17 -4.34 22.40
N GLN A 161 -24.67 -4.15 23.62
CA GLN A 161 -24.87 -5.10 24.71
C GLN A 161 -25.36 -4.37 25.96
N GLY A 162 -26.57 -4.67 26.40
CA GLY A 162 -27.13 -4.14 27.64
C GLY A 162 -26.68 -4.93 28.89
N PRO A 163 -26.90 -4.37 30.08
CA PRO A 163 -26.65 -5.07 31.33
C PRO A 163 -27.53 -6.32 31.44
N ARG A 164 -26.92 -7.42 31.90
CA ARG A 164 -27.61 -8.71 32.11
C ARG A 164 -28.10 -8.82 33.55
N ASN A 165 -29.16 -9.60 33.76
CA ASN A 165 -29.62 -9.95 35.10
C ASN A 165 -28.59 -10.85 35.78
N LEU A 166 -28.21 -10.49 37.01
CA LEU A 166 -27.24 -11.23 37.82
C LEU A 166 -27.81 -11.48 39.21
N SER A 167 -27.47 -12.62 39.80
CA SER A 167 -27.73 -12.95 41.20
C SER A 167 -26.41 -13.29 41.88
N ASN A 168 -26.22 -12.80 43.10
CA ASN A 168 -25.03 -13.07 43.89
C ASN A 168 -25.40 -13.17 45.38
N TYR A 169 -24.50 -13.70 46.19
CA TYR A 169 -24.64 -13.77 47.64
C TYR A 169 -24.43 -12.39 48.28
N THR A 170 -25.09 -12.15 49.41
CA THR A 170 -24.97 -10.90 50.18
C THR A 170 -23.51 -10.64 50.58
N GLY A 171 -23.04 -9.41 50.39
CA GLY A 171 -21.67 -8.99 50.68
C GLY A 171 -20.70 -9.08 49.50
N ASN A 172 -21.14 -9.67 48.38
CA ASN A 172 -20.36 -9.69 47.13
C ASN A 172 -20.72 -8.52 46.22
N ASP A 173 -19.76 -8.13 45.38
CA ASP A 173 -19.96 -7.13 44.35
C ASP A 173 -20.67 -7.71 43.11
N ILE A 174 -21.43 -6.86 42.43
CA ILE A 174 -22.05 -7.15 41.13
C ILE A 174 -21.64 -6.08 40.13
N VAL A 175 -21.25 -6.50 38.93
CA VAL A 175 -20.81 -5.59 37.86
C VAL A 175 -21.80 -5.64 36.72
N PHE A 176 -22.36 -4.49 36.37
CA PHE A 176 -23.18 -4.32 35.19
C PHE A 176 -22.37 -3.64 34.09
N ALA A 177 -22.32 -4.26 32.91
CA ALA A 177 -21.64 -3.72 31.75
C ALA A 177 -22.66 -3.29 30.69
N CYS A 178 -22.34 -2.21 29.97
CA CYS A 178 -23.10 -1.74 28.81
C CYS A 178 -22.12 -1.40 27.69
N GLU A 179 -22.28 -2.02 26.52
CA GLU A 179 -21.52 -1.69 25.32
C GLU A 179 -22.38 -0.81 24.42
N VAL A 180 -21.89 0.37 24.09
CA VAL A 180 -22.59 1.36 23.24
C VAL A 180 -21.72 1.73 22.06
N SER A 181 -22.31 1.79 20.88
CA SER A 181 -21.66 2.27 19.66
C SER A 181 -22.33 3.57 19.21
N ALA A 182 -21.51 4.60 18.98
CA ALA A 182 -21.89 5.87 18.39
C ALA A 182 -20.65 6.61 17.89
N TYR A 183 -20.86 7.60 17.03
CA TYR A 183 -19.84 8.59 16.70
C TYR A 183 -20.43 9.99 16.63
N PRO A 184 -19.89 10.96 17.38
CA PRO A 184 -18.83 10.82 18.40
C PRO A 184 -19.29 9.99 19.61
N LEU A 185 -18.35 9.65 20.49
CA LEU A 185 -18.68 8.95 21.74
C LEU A 185 -19.74 9.73 22.54
N PRO A 186 -20.82 9.09 22.98
CA PRO A 186 -21.91 9.76 23.68
C PRO A 186 -21.64 9.87 25.18
N ASN A 187 -22.38 10.76 25.85
CA ASN A 187 -22.44 10.76 27.31
C ASN A 187 -23.29 9.58 27.81
N LEU A 188 -22.69 8.73 28.64
CA LEU A 188 -23.35 7.56 29.23
C LEU A 188 -23.70 7.84 30.70
N ASN A 189 -24.99 7.70 31.03
CA ASN A 189 -25.49 7.89 32.38
C ASN A 189 -26.16 6.61 32.87
N TRP A 190 -25.88 6.21 34.11
CA TRP A 190 -26.47 5.04 34.74
C TRP A 190 -27.59 5.44 35.70
N ARG A 191 -28.64 4.62 35.79
CA ARG A 191 -29.76 4.83 36.73
C ARG A 191 -30.23 3.49 37.30
N LYS A 192 -30.53 3.46 38.60
CA LYS A 192 -31.13 2.29 39.26
C LYS A 192 -32.65 2.46 39.32
N LYS A 193 -33.40 1.52 38.76
CA LYS A 193 -34.88 1.54 38.82
C LYS A 193 -35.35 1.63 40.29
N GLY A 194 -36.22 2.57 40.60
CA GLY A 194 -36.69 2.84 41.96
C GLY A 194 -35.89 3.90 42.73
N ARG A 195 -34.72 4.34 42.24
CA ARG A 195 -34.05 5.57 42.66
C ARG A 195 -34.27 6.63 41.57
N GLY A 196 -34.62 7.86 41.97
CA GLY A 196 -34.89 8.96 41.04
C GLY A 196 -33.66 9.60 40.42
N ASN A 197 -32.46 9.32 40.95
CA ASN A 197 -31.23 10.05 40.62
C ASN A 197 -30.30 9.22 39.71
N PHE A 198 -29.56 9.91 38.84
CA PHE A 198 -28.47 9.32 38.06
C PHE A 198 -27.27 8.96 38.96
N LEU A 199 -26.50 7.96 38.56
CA LEU A 199 -25.27 7.53 39.20
C LEU A 199 -24.04 8.24 38.59
N PRO A 200 -22.93 8.42 39.33
CA PRO A 200 -22.73 8.05 40.74
C PRO A 200 -23.43 9.05 41.67
N GLY A 201 -24.33 8.55 42.54
CA GLY A 201 -24.90 9.36 43.63
C GLY A 201 -24.00 9.28 44.87
N ASP A 202 -24.52 9.68 46.04
CA ASP A 202 -23.78 9.67 47.31
C ASP A 202 -23.66 8.28 47.98
N ASP A 203 -23.86 7.19 47.23
CA ASP A 203 -23.83 5.84 47.77
C ASP A 203 -22.41 5.27 47.71
N PRO A 204 -21.73 5.04 48.86
CA PRO A 204 -20.34 4.56 48.87
C PRO A 204 -20.18 3.14 48.30
N HIS A 205 -21.28 2.40 48.12
CA HIS A 205 -21.26 1.05 47.56
C HIS A 205 -21.51 1.02 46.04
N ILE A 206 -21.63 2.19 45.39
CA ILE A 206 -21.87 2.27 43.94
C ILE A 206 -20.78 3.11 43.29
N SER A 207 -20.06 2.50 42.35
CA SER A 207 -19.12 3.19 41.46
C SER A 207 -19.57 3.04 40.01
N VAL A 208 -19.27 4.06 39.19
CA VAL A 208 -19.54 4.05 37.75
C VAL A 208 -18.24 4.39 37.04
N GLN A 209 -17.91 3.58 36.05
CA GLN A 209 -16.79 3.80 35.14
C GLN A 209 -17.33 3.87 33.71
N VAL A 210 -16.78 4.79 32.92
CA VAL A 210 -17.12 5.02 31.52
C VAL A 210 -15.85 4.92 30.68
#